data_AF-Q5ZV58-F1
#
_entry.id   AF-Q5ZV58-F1
#
_cell.length_a   1.000
_cell.length_b   1.000
_cell.length_c   1.000
_cell.angle_alpha   90.00
_cell.angle_beta   90.00
_cell.angle_gamma   90.00
#
_symmetry.space_group_name_H-M   'P 1'
#
loop_
_entity.id
_entity.type
_entity.pdbx_description
1 polymer ?
#
loop_
_entity_poly.entity_id
_entity_poly.type
_entity_poly.pdbx_seq_one_letter_code
_entity_poly.pdbx_strand_id
1 'polypeptide(L)'
;MSCFEKDHLIANYAISSGKNGVGEKINSGCTPRGWHKIYSILGIDLPINSVMVAREWTGEIYSESLATQFPERDWILTRVLQLDGLEPGRNKGGDVDTLHRYIYIHGTPDTTQLGIPGSHGCIRLNNDAIIELAAWATKNTLVYIQ
;
A
#
# COMPACT_ATOMS: atom_id res chain seq x y z
N MET A 1 -8.06 -8.10 -1.30
CA MET A 1 -8.40 -7.25 -0.16
C MET A 1 -9.90 -7.06 -0.15
N SER A 2 -10.55 -7.39 0.95
CA SER A 2 -12.00 -7.31 1.08
C SER A 2 -12.34 -6.22 2.09
N CYS A 3 -13.29 -5.36 1.74
CA CYS A 3 -13.72 -4.22 2.55
C CYS A 3 -15.11 -4.51 3.11
N PHE A 4 -15.30 -4.21 4.39
CA PHE A 4 -16.54 -4.51 5.10
C PHE A 4 -17.11 -3.28 5.80
N GLU A 5 -18.43 -3.14 5.79
CA GLU A 5 -19.17 -2.24 6.66
C GLU A 5 -20.22 -3.04 7.44
N LYS A 6 -20.17 -2.98 8.78
CA LYS A 6 -21.10 -3.75 9.65
C LYS A 6 -21.21 -5.22 9.23
N ASP A 7 -20.07 -5.85 8.99
CA ASP A 7 -19.91 -7.25 8.53
C ASP A 7 -20.46 -7.55 7.11
N HIS A 8 -20.88 -6.54 6.36
CA HIS A 8 -21.29 -6.70 4.96
C HIS A 8 -20.10 -6.42 4.04
N LEU A 9 -19.81 -7.35 3.14
CA LEU A 9 -18.81 -7.15 2.09
C LEU A 9 -19.30 -6.06 1.13
N ILE A 10 -18.53 -4.97 1.01
CA ILE A 10 -18.87 -3.85 0.12
C ILE A 10 -18.00 -3.80 -1.14
N ALA A 11 -16.77 -4.32 -1.07
CA ALA A 11 -15.83 -4.31 -2.18
C ALA A 11 -14.78 -5.41 -2.00
N ASN A 12 -14.24 -5.88 -3.13
CA ASN A 12 -13.15 -6.84 -3.14
C ASN A 12 -12.18 -6.56 -4.28
N TYR A 13 -10.91 -6.38 -3.93
CA TYR A 13 -9.86 -5.99 -4.86
C TYR A 13 -8.76 -7.06 -4.96
N ALA A 14 -8.23 -7.27 -6.16
CA ALA A 14 -6.98 -7.99 -6.34
C ALA A 14 -5.81 -7.16 -5.79
N ILE A 15 -4.86 -7.81 -5.13
CA ILE A 15 -3.69 -7.15 -4.54
C ILE A 15 -2.39 -7.83 -4.96
N SER A 16 -1.26 -7.13 -4.83
CA SER A 16 0.07 -7.74 -4.79
C SER A 16 0.77 -7.35 -3.48
N SER A 17 1.13 -8.36 -2.67
CA SER A 17 1.82 -8.22 -1.38
C SER A 17 3.32 -8.45 -1.51
N GLY A 18 4.05 -8.45 -0.39
CA GLY A 18 5.50 -8.63 -0.35
C GLY A 18 5.95 -9.95 -0.95
N LYS A 19 6.89 -9.89 -1.90
CA LYS A 19 7.43 -11.07 -2.61
C LYS A 19 8.07 -12.10 -1.67
N ASN A 20 8.59 -11.66 -0.53
CA ASN A 20 9.19 -12.51 0.50
C ASN A 20 8.15 -13.11 1.47
N GLY A 21 6.86 -12.92 1.19
CA GLY A 21 5.76 -13.41 2.01
C GLY A 21 5.44 -12.48 3.18
N VAL A 22 5.01 -13.08 4.28
CA VAL A 22 4.55 -12.38 5.49
C VAL A 22 5.64 -12.29 6.55
N GLY A 23 5.72 -11.15 7.23
CA GLY A 23 6.77 -10.91 8.22
C GLY A 23 6.93 -9.44 8.60
N GLU A 24 7.29 -9.22 9.86
CA GLU A 24 7.21 -7.90 10.47
C GLU A 24 8.57 -7.22 10.63
N LYS A 25 9.68 -7.97 10.52
CA LYS A 25 11.03 -7.42 10.69
C LYS A 25 11.37 -6.39 9.62
N ILE A 26 12.01 -5.30 10.03
CA ILE A 26 12.61 -4.29 9.13
C ILE A 26 13.57 -4.95 8.13
N ASN A 27 13.64 -4.41 6.92
CA ASN A 27 14.45 -4.90 5.80
C ASN A 27 14.15 -6.34 5.34
N SER A 28 13.09 -6.99 5.84
CA SER A 28 12.70 -8.34 5.40
C SER A 28 12.10 -8.39 3.99
N GLY A 29 11.57 -7.27 3.48
CA GLY A 29 10.76 -7.24 2.26
C GLY A 29 9.41 -7.95 2.38
N CYS A 30 9.03 -8.38 3.59
CA CYS A 30 7.76 -9.05 3.85
C CYS A 30 6.65 -8.05 4.21
N THR A 31 5.40 -8.42 3.94
CA THR A 31 4.22 -7.67 4.41
C THR A 31 3.91 -8.01 5.87
N PRO A 32 3.79 -7.03 6.78
CA PRO A 32 3.52 -7.29 8.20
C PRO A 32 2.09 -7.80 8.42
N ARG A 33 1.92 -8.76 9.32
CA ARG A 33 0.60 -9.29 9.70
C ARG A 33 0.01 -8.56 10.91
N GLY A 34 -1.21 -8.94 11.24
CA GLY A 34 -1.95 -8.47 12.40
C GLY A 34 -2.81 -7.25 12.10
N TRP A 35 -3.30 -6.64 13.17
CA TRP A 35 -4.11 -5.45 13.13
C TRP A 35 -3.28 -4.21 12.85
N HIS A 36 -3.81 -3.41 11.94
CA HIS A 36 -3.32 -2.11 11.55
C HIS A 36 -4.49 -1.13 11.51
N LYS A 37 -4.16 0.14 11.42
CA LYS A 37 -5.10 1.21 11.06
C LYS A 37 -4.55 2.05 9.93
N ILE A 38 -5.43 2.67 9.17
CA ILE A 38 -5.06 3.76 8.26
C ILE A 38 -4.58 4.95 9.11
N TYR A 39 -3.30 5.26 9.03
CA TYR A 39 -2.67 6.37 9.73
C TYR A 39 -2.94 7.71 9.05
N SER A 40 -2.79 7.73 7.72
CA SER A 40 -3.05 8.87 6.85
C SER A 40 -3.36 8.40 5.44
N ILE A 41 -4.07 9.25 4.69
CA ILE A 41 -4.38 9.05 3.27
C ILE A 41 -3.75 10.21 2.51
N LEU A 42 -2.92 9.89 1.54
CA LEU A 42 -2.15 10.85 0.77
C LEU A 42 -2.54 10.79 -0.70
N GLY A 43 -2.41 11.94 -1.36
CA GLY A 43 -2.61 12.08 -2.78
C GLY A 43 -4.06 12.23 -3.23
N ILE A 44 -5.02 12.50 -2.33
CA ILE A 44 -6.47 12.57 -2.63
C ILE A 44 -6.78 13.46 -3.85
N ASP A 45 -6.11 14.61 -3.96
CA ASP A 45 -6.31 15.58 -5.03
C ASP A 45 -5.27 15.46 -6.16
N LEU A 46 -4.39 14.46 -6.10
CA LEU A 46 -3.37 14.26 -7.13
C LEU A 46 -3.98 13.56 -8.35
N PRO A 47 -3.48 13.87 -9.57
CA PRO A 47 -3.82 13.15 -10.77
C PRO A 47 -3.62 11.63 -10.63
N ILE A 48 -4.37 10.86 -11.42
CA ILE A 48 -4.08 9.44 -11.60
C ILE A 48 -2.64 9.28 -12.13
N ASN A 49 -1.96 8.22 -11.72
CA ASN A 49 -0.57 7.92 -12.05
C ASN A 49 0.46 8.86 -11.42
N SER A 50 0.09 9.79 -10.53
CA SER A 50 1.07 10.58 -9.77
C SER A 50 2.06 9.69 -9.03
N VAL A 51 3.36 9.94 -9.21
CA VAL A 51 4.43 9.16 -8.59
C VAL A 51 4.78 9.74 -7.22
N MET A 52 4.80 8.92 -6.18
CA MET A 52 5.18 9.33 -4.84
C MET A 52 6.48 8.66 -4.39
N VAL A 53 7.32 9.40 -3.69
CA VAL A 53 8.54 8.90 -3.05
C VAL A 53 8.59 9.46 -1.64
N ALA A 54 8.88 8.59 -0.66
CA ALA A 54 8.91 8.97 0.74
C ALA A 54 7.67 9.74 1.22
N ARG A 55 6.49 9.41 0.66
CA ARG A 55 5.15 9.97 1.00
C ARG A 55 4.86 11.34 0.39
N GLU A 56 5.72 11.83 -0.49
CA GLU A 56 5.54 13.12 -1.17
C GLU A 56 5.36 12.90 -2.68
N TRP A 57 4.55 13.73 -3.32
CA TRP A 57 4.45 13.73 -4.78
C TRP A 57 5.75 14.24 -5.39
N THR A 58 6.30 13.52 -6.37
CA THR A 58 7.53 13.94 -7.04
C THR A 58 7.31 15.01 -8.11
N GLY A 59 6.05 15.33 -8.44
CA GLY A 59 5.68 16.11 -9.62
C GLY A 59 5.56 15.27 -10.89
N GLU A 60 6.02 14.01 -10.88
CA GLU A 60 5.94 13.11 -12.03
C GLU A 60 4.55 12.46 -12.12
N ILE A 61 4.13 12.19 -13.35
CA ILE A 61 3.04 11.28 -13.70
C ILE A 61 3.68 10.06 -14.37
N TYR A 62 3.37 8.86 -13.88
CA TYR A 62 3.89 7.61 -14.42
C TYR A 62 3.52 7.44 -15.89
N SER A 63 4.47 6.92 -16.66
CA SER A 63 4.31 6.52 -18.06
C SER A 63 5.22 5.34 -18.39
N GLU A 64 4.95 4.64 -19.49
CA GLU A 64 5.81 3.55 -19.96
C GLU A 64 7.23 4.02 -20.29
N SER A 65 7.39 5.25 -20.79
CA SER A 65 8.71 5.83 -21.05
C SER A 65 9.52 5.97 -19.75
N LEU A 66 8.86 6.40 -18.67
CA LEU A 66 9.49 6.54 -17.36
C LEU A 66 9.83 5.18 -16.76
N ALA A 67 8.96 4.18 -16.93
CA ALA A 67 9.21 2.80 -16.56
C ALA A 67 10.42 2.20 -17.30
N THR A 68 10.54 2.48 -18.60
CA THR A 68 11.66 2.02 -19.42
C THR A 68 12.97 2.69 -19.00
N GLN A 69 12.92 3.97 -18.62
CA GLN A 69 14.09 4.71 -18.16
C GLN A 69 14.55 4.24 -16.76
N PHE A 70 13.62 3.84 -15.90
CA PHE A 70 13.90 3.42 -14.52
C PHE A 70 13.28 2.05 -14.21
N PRO A 71 13.78 0.96 -14.82
CA PRO A 71 13.14 -0.36 -14.76
C PRO A 71 13.11 -0.96 -13.35
N GLU A 72 14.09 -0.62 -12.51
CA GLU A 72 14.22 -1.14 -11.15
C GLU A 72 13.53 -0.25 -10.09
N ARG A 73 12.89 0.85 -10.49
CA ARG A 73 12.24 1.78 -9.55
C ARG A 73 10.96 1.15 -9.00
N ASP A 74 10.79 1.20 -7.69
CA ASP A 74 9.51 0.84 -7.06
C ASP A 74 8.49 1.97 -7.27
N TRP A 75 7.45 1.68 -8.03
CA TRP A 75 6.43 2.65 -8.42
C TRP A 75 5.30 2.69 -7.38
N ILE A 76 5.27 3.77 -6.60
CA ILE A 76 4.19 4.09 -5.67
C ILE A 76 3.32 5.16 -6.33
N LEU A 77 2.11 4.80 -6.76
CA LEU A 77 1.28 5.66 -7.59
C LEU A 77 -0.02 6.11 -6.91
N THR A 78 -0.54 7.24 -7.40
CA THR A 78 -1.93 7.70 -7.29
C THR A 78 -2.39 8.03 -5.87
N ARG A 79 -2.57 7.05 -4.98
CA ARG A 79 -2.91 7.26 -3.57
C ARG A 79 -2.02 6.41 -2.68
N VAL A 80 -1.72 6.89 -1.49
CA VAL A 80 -0.96 6.17 -0.47
C VAL A 80 -1.75 6.19 0.83
N LEU A 81 -2.20 5.02 1.26
CA LEU A 81 -2.80 4.80 2.57
C LEU A 81 -1.71 4.25 3.49
N GLN A 82 -1.23 5.08 4.41
CA GLN A 82 -0.20 4.67 5.36
C GLN A 82 -0.79 3.75 6.42
N LEU A 83 -0.08 2.66 6.73
CA LEU A 83 -0.50 1.73 7.78
C LEU A 83 0.30 1.97 9.06
N ASP A 84 -0.41 2.01 10.18
CA ASP A 84 0.19 1.97 11.51
C ASP A 84 -0.22 0.67 12.22
N GLY A 85 0.77 -0.04 12.74
CA GLY A 85 0.55 -1.28 13.48
C GLY A 85 -0.15 -1.04 14.81
N LEU A 86 -0.97 -2.00 15.24
CA LEU A 86 -1.71 -1.94 16.50
C LEU A 86 -1.23 -2.97 17.54
N GLU A 87 -0.29 -3.84 17.19
CA GLU A 87 0.16 -4.95 18.03
C GLU A 87 1.63 -4.74 18.47
N PRO A 88 1.89 -4.23 19.70
CA PRO A 88 3.23 -3.99 20.22
C PRO A 88 4.13 -5.22 20.15
N GLY A 89 5.36 -5.06 19.65
CA GLY A 89 6.33 -6.15 19.51
C GLY A 89 6.02 -7.13 18.37
N ARG A 90 4.87 -7.00 17.70
CA ARG A 90 4.56 -7.73 16.47
C ARG A 90 4.66 -6.83 15.24
N ASN A 91 3.89 -5.74 15.17
CA ASN A 91 3.87 -4.84 14.01
C ASN A 91 3.95 -3.35 14.40
N LYS A 92 4.19 -3.09 15.70
CA LYS A 92 4.27 -1.76 16.32
C LYS A 92 5.48 -1.67 17.25
N GLY A 93 6.27 -0.61 17.08
CA GLY A 93 7.50 -0.34 17.85
C GLY A 93 8.71 -1.16 17.39
N GLY A 94 9.91 -0.65 17.71
CA GLY A 94 11.19 -1.32 17.43
C GLY A 94 11.40 -1.71 15.97
N ASP A 95 12.07 -2.85 15.76
CA ASP A 95 12.42 -3.37 14.44
C ASP A 95 11.24 -3.99 13.68
N VAL A 96 10.03 -3.89 14.23
CA VAL A 96 8.81 -4.43 13.62
C VAL A 96 7.76 -3.37 13.28
N ASP A 97 8.07 -2.10 13.52
CA ASP A 97 7.10 -1.01 13.37
C ASP A 97 6.68 -0.77 11.91
N THR A 98 5.41 -1.03 11.62
CA THR A 98 4.86 -0.93 10.25
C THR A 98 4.96 0.48 9.66
N LEU A 99 4.70 1.51 10.48
CA LEU A 99 4.70 2.89 10.01
C LEU A 99 6.13 3.36 9.72
N HIS A 100 7.08 3.03 10.61
CA HIS A 100 8.51 3.31 10.41
C HIS A 100 9.12 2.48 9.27
N ARG A 101 8.52 1.34 8.92
CA ARG A 101 8.90 0.50 7.77
C ARG A 101 8.33 0.96 6.43
N TYR A 102 7.57 2.07 6.38
CA TYR A 102 7.03 2.64 5.14
C TYR A 102 6.08 1.66 4.42
N ILE A 103 5.31 0.87 5.16
CA ILE A 103 4.34 -0.07 4.58
C ILE A 103 3.03 0.65 4.27
N TYR A 104 2.62 0.58 3.01
CA TYR A 104 1.44 1.27 2.50
C TYR A 104 0.49 0.33 1.77
N ILE A 105 -0.74 0.79 1.61
CA ILE A 105 -1.59 0.37 0.50
C ILE A 105 -1.52 1.47 -0.57
N HIS A 106 -1.18 1.14 -1.81
CA HIS A 106 -0.98 2.15 -2.86
C HIS A 106 -1.30 1.69 -4.28
N GLY A 107 -1.45 2.64 -5.20
CA GLY A 107 -1.62 2.40 -6.63
C GLY A 107 -0.33 1.92 -7.29
N THR A 108 -0.45 1.25 -8.44
CA THR A 108 0.67 0.61 -9.13
C THR A 108 0.50 0.69 -10.65
N PRO A 109 1.56 0.53 -11.47
CA PRO A 109 1.43 0.48 -12.92
C PRO A 109 0.45 -0.60 -13.39
N ASP A 110 -0.28 -0.35 -14.47
CA ASP A 110 -1.24 -1.30 -15.04
C ASP A 110 -0.58 -2.61 -15.52
N THR A 111 0.73 -2.57 -15.80
CA THR A 111 1.55 -3.74 -16.14
C THR A 111 1.87 -4.63 -14.93
N THR A 112 1.59 -4.19 -13.71
CA THR A 112 1.85 -4.95 -12.49
C THR A 112 0.87 -6.11 -12.37
N GLN A 113 1.40 -7.33 -12.22
CA GLN A 113 0.56 -8.50 -11.99
C GLN A 113 -0.03 -8.49 -10.57
N LEU A 114 -1.35 -8.26 -10.49
CA LEU A 114 -2.12 -8.38 -9.25
C LEU A 114 -2.61 -9.82 -9.05
N GLY A 115 -2.87 -10.19 -7.80
CA GLY A 115 -3.27 -11.54 -7.39
C GLY A 115 -2.10 -12.44 -6.97
N ILE A 116 -0.85 -11.98 -7.17
CA ILE A 116 0.35 -12.67 -6.71
C ILE A 116 1.26 -11.74 -5.90
N PRO A 117 2.05 -12.25 -4.94
CA PRO A 117 3.06 -11.46 -4.25
C PRO A 117 4.15 -10.96 -5.21
N GLY A 118 4.56 -9.70 -5.08
CA GLY A 118 5.54 -9.07 -5.96
C GLY A 118 6.09 -7.72 -5.48
N SER A 119 5.67 -7.22 -4.31
CA SER A 119 6.13 -5.95 -3.75
C SER A 119 7.33 -6.10 -2.82
N HIS A 120 7.84 -4.98 -2.31
CA HIS A 120 8.88 -4.92 -1.28
C HIS A 120 8.33 -4.85 0.16
N GLY A 121 7.06 -5.24 0.35
CA GLY A 121 6.39 -5.30 1.66
C GLY A 121 5.06 -4.55 1.68
N CYS A 122 4.89 -3.54 0.82
CA CYS A 122 3.63 -2.82 0.62
C CYS A 122 2.53 -3.70 0.01
N ILE A 123 1.31 -3.18 0.00
CA ILE A 123 0.15 -3.79 -0.65
C ILE A 123 -0.19 -2.93 -1.87
N ARG A 124 -0.05 -3.50 -3.07
CA ARG A 124 -0.35 -2.83 -4.33
C ARG A 124 -1.78 -3.13 -4.77
N LEU A 125 -2.46 -2.10 -5.26
CA LEU A 125 -3.71 -2.17 -6.02
C LEU A 125 -3.51 -1.47 -7.37
N ASN A 126 -4.41 -1.71 -8.33
CA ASN A 126 -4.48 -0.87 -9.51
C ASN A 126 -4.94 0.55 -9.13
N ASN A 127 -4.77 1.50 -10.05
CA ASN A 127 -5.02 2.92 -9.76
C ASN A 127 -6.50 3.23 -9.47
N ASP A 128 -7.43 2.59 -10.16
CA ASP A 128 -8.87 2.82 -9.92
C ASP A 128 -9.30 2.31 -8.54
N ALA A 129 -8.88 1.10 -8.16
CA ALA A 129 -9.24 0.51 -6.87
C ALA A 129 -8.62 1.26 -5.69
N ILE A 130 -7.40 1.81 -5.82
CA ILE A 130 -6.84 2.63 -4.75
C ILE A 130 -7.56 3.97 -4.61
N ILE A 131 -8.06 4.54 -5.71
CA ILE A 131 -8.89 5.77 -5.67
C ILE A 131 -10.19 5.47 -4.94
N GLU A 132 -10.89 4.39 -5.30
CA GLU A 132 -12.13 3.96 -4.63
C GLU A 132 -11.89 3.68 -3.15
N LEU A 133 -10.83 2.92 -2.82
CA LEU A 133 -10.47 2.61 -1.44
C LEU A 133 -10.13 3.87 -0.63
N ALA A 134 -9.41 4.82 -1.23
CA ALA A 134 -9.04 6.08 -0.56
C ALA A 134 -10.24 7.01 -0.33
N ALA A 135 -11.25 6.96 -1.21
CA ALA A 135 -12.48 7.73 -1.05
C ALA A 135 -13.39 7.12 0.03
N TRP A 136 -13.38 5.79 0.18
CA TRP A 136 -14.18 5.08 1.17
C TRP A 136 -13.53 5.04 2.56
N ALA A 137 -12.24 4.74 2.64
CA ALA A 137 -11.53 4.61 3.90
C ALA A 137 -11.31 5.97 4.57
N THR A 138 -11.23 5.97 5.90
CA THR A 138 -10.89 7.16 6.69
C THR A 138 -9.71 6.87 7.60
N LYS A 139 -9.15 7.93 8.21
CA LYS A 139 -8.18 7.75 9.27
C LYS A 139 -8.77 6.88 10.39
N ASN A 140 -7.99 5.92 10.86
CA ASN A 140 -8.37 4.88 11.81
C ASN A 140 -9.24 3.74 11.26
N THR A 141 -9.58 3.69 9.97
CA THR A 141 -10.15 2.47 9.37
C THR A 141 -9.22 1.30 9.65
N LEU A 142 -9.77 0.20 10.18
CA LEU A 142 -9.00 -0.98 10.57
C LEU A 142 -8.66 -1.84 9.36
N VAL A 143 -7.45 -2.38 9.36
CA VAL A 143 -6.96 -3.31 8.35
C VAL A 143 -6.36 -4.52 9.06
N TYR A 144 -6.84 -5.71 8.72
CA TYR A 144 -6.24 -6.96 9.19
C TYR A 144 -5.47 -7.62 8.04
N ILE A 145 -4.24 -8.00 8.32
CA ILE A 145 -3.37 -8.73 7.38
C ILE A 145 -3.06 -10.09 7.99
N GLN A 146 -3.32 -11.16 7.24
CA GLN A 146 -3.10 -12.55 7.65
C GLN A 146 -1.96 -13.20 6.88
#